data_AF-A0AAW1WFU3-F1
#
_entry.id   AF-A0AAW1WFU3-F1
#
_cell.length_a   1.000
_cell.length_b   1.000
_cell.length_c   1.000
_cell.angle_alpha   90.00
_cell.angle_beta   90.00
_cell.angle_gamma   90.00
#
_symmetry.space_group_name_H-M   'P 1'
#
loop_
_entity.id
_entity.type
_entity.pdbx_description
1 polymer ?
#
loop_
_entity_poly.entity_id
_entity_poly.type
_entity_poly.pdbx_seq_one_letter_code
_entity_poly.pdbx_strand_id
1 'polypeptide(L)' 'MGVYVSLLEYNNIEGMILFSELSCRRIRSVSSLIKVRRIEPVMDLRVDKEKGYIDLCKRKVSEEDITL' A
#
# COMPACT_ATOMS: atom_id res chain seq x y z
N MET A 1 3.55 -7.96 -10.51
CA MET A 1 2.54 -8.60 -9.62
C MET A 1 2.47 -7.80 -8.33
N GLY A 2 1.27 -7.57 -7.81
CA GLY A 2 1.02 -6.69 -6.67
C GLY A 2 -0.23 -7.10 -5.89
N VAL A 3 -0.61 -6.29 -4.93
CA VAL A 3 -1.79 -6.48 -4.07
C VAL A 3 -2.70 -5.28 -4.22
N TYR A 4 -4.00 -5.54 -4.36
CA TYR A 4 -5.02 -4.51 -4.33
C TYR A 4 -5.38 -4.16 -2.89
N VAL A 5 -5.52 -2.87 -2.62
CA VAL A 5 -5.90 -2.33 -1.32
C VAL A 5 -6.98 -1.27 -1.51
N SER A 6 -7.80 -1.05 -0.49
CA SER A 6 -8.82 -0.01 -0.50
C SER A 6 -8.37 1.15 0.39
N LEU A 7 -8.37 2.36 -0.16
CA LEU A 7 -8.03 3.59 0.54
C LEU A 7 -9.27 4.09 1.28
N LEU A 8 -9.31 3.89 2.60
CA LEU A 8 -10.50 4.17 3.41
C LEU A 8 -10.80 5.67 3.46
N GLU A 9 -9.77 6.49 3.50
CA GLU A 9 -9.83 7.96 3.54
C GLU A 9 -10.38 8.56 2.23
N TYR A 10 -10.29 7.82 1.13
CA TYR A 10 -10.72 8.26 -0.19
C TYR A 10 -11.90 7.43 -0.69
N ASN A 11 -12.92 7.22 0.14
CA ASN A 11 -14.16 6.52 -0.23
C ASN A 11 -13.93 5.11 -0.81
N ASN A 12 -12.96 4.37 -0.26
CA ASN A 12 -12.60 3.00 -0.67
C ASN A 12 -12.12 2.87 -2.12
N ILE A 13 -11.50 3.91 -2.68
CA ILE A 13 -10.85 3.81 -3.99
C ILE A 13 -9.79 2.69 -3.95
N GLU A 14 -9.72 1.94 -5.04
CA GLU A 14 -8.75 0.86 -5.20
C GLU A 14 -7.37 1.42 -5.53
N GLY A 15 -6.37 0.99 -4.77
CA GLY A 15 -4.96 1.21 -5.04
C GLY A 15 -4.23 -0.11 -5.21
N MET A 16 -3.05 -0.05 -5.83
CA MET A 16 -2.18 -1.21 -5.99
C MET A 16 -0.85 -0.97 -5.27
N ILE A 17 -0.42 -1.96 -4.48
CA ILE A 17 0.93 -2.02 -3.93
C ILE A 17 1.69 -3.09 -4.70
N LEU A 18 2.77 -2.71 -5.36
CA LEU A 18 3.69 -3.66 -5.99
C LEU A 18 4.38 -4.53 -4.93
N PHE A 19 4.66 -5.80 -5.23
CA PHE A 19 5.37 -6.65 -4.27
C PHE A 19 6.73 -6.08 -3.86
N SER A 20 7.42 -5.43 -4.79
CA SER A 20 8.67 -4.71 -4.52
C SER A 20 8.49 -3.58 -3.49
N GLU A 21 7.29 -3.01 -3.40
CA GLU A 21 6.94 -1.89 -2.52
C GLU A 21 6.33 -2.33 -1.18
N LEU A 22 6.15 -3.64 -0.94
CA LEU A 22 5.68 -4.18 0.33
C LEU A 22 6.79 -4.32 1.37
N SER A 23 8.00 -4.67 0.96
CA SER A 23 9.13 -4.90 1.87
C SER A 23 10.48 -4.69 1.19
N CYS A 24 11.46 -4.13 1.90
CA CYS A 24 12.85 -4.09 1.45
C CYS A 24 13.54 -5.45 1.47
N ARG A 25 12.96 -6.45 2.16
CA ARG A 25 13.51 -7.81 2.27
C ARG A 25 12.78 -8.78 1.35
N ARG A 26 13.42 -9.89 1.01
CA ARG A 26 12.79 -10.96 0.21
C ARG A 26 11.53 -11.45 0.92
N ILE A 27 10.41 -11.40 0.20
CA ILE A 27 9.11 -11.83 0.69
C ILE A 27 9.05 -13.36 0.62
N ARG A 28 8.88 -14.02 1.77
CA ARG A 28 8.61 -15.46 1.81
C ARG A 28 7.15 -15.78 1.52
N SER A 29 6.23 -14.95 2.04
CA SER A 29 4.80 -15.10 1.84
C SER A 29 4.10 -13.75 1.96
N VAL A 30 3.23 -13.42 1.01
CA VAL A 30 2.46 -12.17 1.00
C VAL A 30 1.50 -12.12 2.19
N SER A 31 0.84 -13.24 2.50
CA SER A 31 -0.10 -13.36 3.62
C SER A 31 0.53 -13.15 5.00
N SER A 32 1.86 -13.27 5.12
CA SER A 32 2.57 -12.97 6.35
C SER A 32 2.80 -11.47 6.54
N LEU A 33 2.92 -10.71 5.45
CA LEU A 33 3.16 -9.27 5.48
C LEU A 33 1.87 -8.46 5.53
N ILE A 34 0.80 -9.00 4.93
CA ILE A 34 -0.48 -8.33 4.79
C ILE A 34 -1.58 -9.30 5.19
N LYS A 35 -2.46 -8.85 6.08
CA LYS A 35 -3.66 -9.58 6.48
C LYS A 35 -4.88 -8.84 5.97
N VAL A 36 -5.82 -9.60 5.41
CA VAL A 36 -7.13 -9.07 5.02
C VAL A 36 -7.79 -8.44 6.26
N ARG A 37 -8.35 -7.23 6.10
CA ARG A 37 -8.95 -6.38 7.16
C ARG A 37 -7.99 -5.68 8.12
N ARG A 38 -6.67 -5.76 7.92
CA ARG A 38 -5.75 -4.91 8.68
C ARG A 38 -5.61 -3.57 7.97
N ILE A 39 -5.88 -2.48 8.70
CA ILE A 39 -5.64 -1.11 8.24
C ILE A 39 -4.20 -0.78 8.59
N GLU A 40 -3.42 -0.34 7.60
CA GLU A 40 -2.04 0.11 7.79
C GLU A 40 -1.80 1.36 6.95
N PRO A 41 -0.99 2.31 7.44
CA PRO A 41 -0.62 3.49 6.68
C PRO A 41 0.27 3.10 5.50
N VAL A 42 0.06 3.78 4.38
CA VAL A 42 0.80 3.63 3.12
C VAL A 42 1.02 5.01 2.50
N MET A 43 2.12 5.18 1.78
CA MET A 43 2.40 6.40 1.02
C MET A 43 2.05 6.21 -0.46
N ASP A 44 1.59 7.28 -1.11
CA ASP A 44 1.45 7.31 -2.56
C ASP A 44 2.82 7.42 -3.25
N LEU A 45 3.01 6.64 -4.32
CA LEU A 45 4.12 6.80 -5.25
C LEU A 45 3.69 7.57 -6.49
N ARG A 46 2.51 7.22 -7.01
CA ARG A 46 2.00 7.76 -8.26
C ARG A 46 0.48 7.71 -8.27
N VAL A 47 -0.13 8.79 -8.75
CA VAL A 47 -1.58 8.95 -8.85
C VAL A 47 -1.93 9.26 -10.31
N ASP A 48 -2.57 8.32 -10.98
CA ASP A 48 -3.11 8.50 -12.34
C ASP A 48 -4.63 8.75 -12.24
N LYS A 49 -5.00 10.03 -12.12
CA LYS A 49 -6.41 10.47 -11.92
C LYS A 49 -7.32 10.12 -13.10
N GLU A 50 -6.78 10.07 -14.32
CA GLU A 50 -7.55 9.76 -15.53
C GLU A 50 -7.95 8.29 -15.61
N LYS A 51 -7.11 7.40 -15.08
CA LYS A 51 -7.35 5.95 -15.04
C LYS A 51 -7.93 5.48 -13.70
N GLY A 52 -7.96 6.35 -12.70
CA GLY A 52 -8.34 6.02 -11.33
C GLY A 52 -7.36 5.05 -10.66
N TYR A 53 -6.09 5.04 -11.07
CA TYR A 53 -5.09 4.09 -10.58
C TYR A 53 -4.11 4.79 -9.65
N ILE A 54 -3.84 4.16 -8.50
CA ILE A 54 -2.93 4.69 -7.49
C ILE A 54 -1.92 3.61 -7.15
N ASP A 55 -0.64 3.89 -7.40
CA ASP A 55 0.46 3.05 -6.94
C ASP A 55 0.92 3.50 -5.56
N LEU A 56 1.03 2.55 -4.65
CA LEU A 56 1.26 2.76 -3.23
C LEU A 56 2.56 2.09 -2.77
N CYS A 57 3.19 2.64 -1.73
CA CYS A 57 4.40 2.13 -1.10
C CYS A 57 4.25 1.99 0.40
N LYS A 58 4.62 0.82 0.92
CA LYS A 58 4.71 0.56 2.36
C LYS A 58 6.11 0.81 2.92
N ARG A 59 7.16 0.64 2.10
CA ARG A 59 8.56 0.68 2.56
C ARG A 59 9.02 2.04 3.07
N LYS A 60 8.42 3.11 2.56
CA LYS A 60 8.82 4.49 2.85
C LYS A 60 8.08 5.09 4.04
N VAL A 61 7.14 4.36 4.63
CA VAL A 61 6.42 4.83 5.81
C VAL A 61 7.35 4.72 7.02
N SER A 62 7.87 5.85 7.46
CA SER A 62 8.63 5.96 8.71
C SER A 62 7.67 5.90 9.90
N GLU A 63 8.14 5.46 11.07
CA GLU A 63 7.32 5.43 12.30
C GLU A 63 6.82 6.83 12.69
N GLU A 64 7.54 7.88 12.27
CA GLU A 64 7.16 9.29 12.45
C GLU A 64 5.90 9.67 11.66
N ASP A 65 5.71 9.13 10.45
CA ASP A 65 4.51 9.36 9.62
C ASP A 65 3.26 8.66 10.17
N ILE A 66 3.42 7.68 11.07
CA ILE A 66 2.32 6.91 11.65
C ILE A 66 1.66 7.65 12.82
N THR A 67 2.30 8.69 13.37
CA THR A 67 1.91 9.33 14.65
C THR A 67 1.20 10.68 14.49
N LEU A 68 0.61 10.96 13.34
CA LEU A 68 -0.28 12.13 13.11
C LEU A 68 -1.75 11.78 13.39
#